data_AF-A0A6I5CBV9-F1
#
_entry.id   AF-A0A6I5CBV9-F1
#
_cell.length_a   1.000
_cell.length_b   1.000
_cell.length_c   1.000
_cell.angle_alpha   90.00
_cell.angle_beta   90.00
_cell.angle_gamma   90.00
#
_symmetry.space_group_name_H-M   'P 1'
#
loop_
_entity.id
_entity.type
_entity.pdbx_description
1 polymer ?
#
loop_
_entity_poly.entity_id
_entity_poly.type
_entity_poly.pdbx_seq_one_letter_code
_entity_poly.pdbx_strand_id
1 'polypeptide(L)' 'TGNGYYGGLQFTRSTWAAYGGTRYAPRADLAGREQQIAVAERVLGGQGPGAWPVCGPRAGLTHAHPAQAHPAQTRAAQ' A
#
# COMPACT_ATOMS: atom_id res chain seq x y z
N THR A 1 -14.19 -15.08 -8.21
CA THR A 1 -14.36 -13.84 -8.99
C THR A 1 -13.04 -13.48 -9.63
N GLY A 2 -12.89 -13.66 -10.94
CA GLY A 2 -11.65 -13.42 -11.70
C GLY A 2 -11.53 -11.98 -12.17
N ASN A 3 -11.72 -11.00 -11.27
CA ASN A 3 -11.71 -9.57 -11.61
C ASN A 3 -10.30 -9.01 -11.90
N GLY A 4 -9.24 -9.83 -11.77
CA GLY A 4 -7.86 -9.43 -12.03
C GLY A 4 -7.18 -8.68 -10.88
N TYR A 5 -7.87 -8.50 -9.75
CA TYR A 5 -7.37 -7.82 -8.56
C TYR A 5 -7.22 -8.79 -7.38
N TYR A 6 -6.28 -8.48 -6.49
CA TYR A 6 -5.84 -9.37 -5.42
C TYR A 6 -5.66 -8.61 -4.11
N GLY A 7 -5.99 -9.27 -3.00
CA GLY A 7 -5.81 -8.75 -1.65
C GLY A 7 -6.84 -7.68 -1.25
N GLY A 8 -6.76 -7.23 0.00
CA GLY A 8 -7.72 -6.26 0.55
C GLY A 8 -7.60 -4.87 -0.06
N LEU A 9 -6.43 -4.55 -0.63
CA LEU A 9 -6.16 -3.29 -1.32
C LEU A 9 -6.33 -3.39 -2.84
N GLN A 10 -6.88 -4.49 -3.37
CA GLN A 10 -7.22 -4.62 -4.79
C GLN A 10 -6.03 -4.31 -5.73
N PHE A 11 -4.91 -5.00 -5.56
CA PHE A 11 -3.76 -4.88 -6.47
C PHE A 11 -3.97 -5.68 -7.75
N THR A 12 -3.57 -5.15 -8.90
CA THR A 12 -3.31 -5.99 -10.09
C THR A 12 -2.00 -6.77 -9.90
N ARG A 13 -1.80 -7.88 -10.65
CA ARG A 13 -0.50 -8.60 -10.60
C ARG A 13 0.66 -7.74 -11.07
N SER A 14 0.44 -6.90 -12.09
CA SER A 14 1.47 -6.03 -12.66
C SER A 14 1.92 -4.97 -11.67
N THR A 15 0.97 -4.27 -11.01
CA THR A 15 1.32 -3.29 -9.98
C THR A 15 1.99 -3.96 -8.77
N TRP A 16 1.48 -5.11 -8.33
CA TRP A 16 2.10 -5.87 -7.25
C TRP A 16 3.57 -6.22 -7.55
N ALA A 17 3.85 -6.72 -8.74
CA ALA A 17 5.20 -7.06 -9.17
C ALA A 17 6.09 -5.82 -9.33
N ALA A 18 5.58 -4.75 -9.97
CA ALA A 18 6.33 -3.53 -10.25
C ALA A 18 6.82 -2.83 -8.97
N TYR A 19 6.09 -2.94 -7.86
CA TYR A 19 6.44 -2.32 -6.58
C TYR A 19 7.10 -3.29 -5.58
N GLY A 20 7.55 -4.44 -6.09
CA GLY A 20 8.35 -5.41 -5.34
C GLY A 20 7.56 -6.28 -4.38
N GLY A 21 6.25 -6.40 -4.56
CA GLY A 21 5.40 -7.27 -3.73
C GLY A 21 5.69 -8.76 -3.92
N THR A 22 6.27 -9.15 -5.06
CA THR A 22 6.70 -10.53 -5.34
C THR A 22 7.78 -11.04 -4.38
N ARG A 23 8.45 -10.17 -3.63
CA ARG A 23 9.34 -10.56 -2.53
C ARG A 23 8.61 -11.20 -1.35
N TYR A 24 7.32 -10.88 -1.19
CA TYR A 24 6.49 -11.36 -0.08
C TYR A 24 5.63 -12.55 -0.51
N ALA A 25 4.97 -12.41 -1.66
CA ALA A 25 4.17 -13.48 -2.24
C ALA A 25 3.96 -13.25 -3.75
N PRO A 26 3.64 -14.28 -4.55
CA PRO A 26 3.38 -14.14 -5.98
C PRO A 26 2.20 -13.20 -6.31
N ARG A 27 1.27 -13.02 -5.37
CA ARG A 27 0.10 -12.14 -5.48
C ARG A 27 -0.22 -11.51 -4.14
N ALA A 28 -0.89 -10.36 -4.16
CA ALA A 28 -1.23 -9.62 -2.94
C ALA A 28 -2.14 -10.38 -1.98
N ASP A 29 -3.10 -11.18 -2.48
CA ASP A 29 -4.02 -12.00 -1.65
C ASP A 29 -3.31 -13.07 -0.82
N LEU A 30 -2.10 -13.45 -1.23
CA LEU A 30 -1.26 -14.44 -0.54
C LEU A 30 -0.28 -13.79 0.44
N ALA A 31 -0.20 -12.45 0.45
CA ALA A 31 0.65 -11.69 1.36
C ALA A 31 -0.14 -11.25 2.60
N GLY A 32 0.56 -11.15 3.73
CA GLY A 32 -0.03 -10.62 4.96
C GLY A 32 -0.41 -9.14 4.84
N ARG A 33 -1.28 -8.68 5.74
CA ARG A 33 -1.77 -7.29 5.78
C ARG A 33 -0.64 -6.25 5.74
N GLU A 34 0.35 -6.40 6.61
CA GLU A 34 1.48 -5.46 6.71
C GLU A 34 2.33 -5.44 5.43
N GLN A 35 2.44 -6.58 4.75
CA GLN A 35 3.16 -6.66 3.47
C GLN A 35 2.40 -5.96 2.35
N GLN A 36 1.06 -6.09 2.33
CA GLN A 36 0.22 -5.36 1.39
C GLN A 36 0.29 -3.84 1.61
N ILE A 37 0.30 -3.39 2.86
CA ILE A 37 0.46 -1.97 3.23
C ILE A 37 1.82 -1.45 2.78
N ALA A 38 2.91 -2.18 3.05
CA ALA A 38 4.25 -1.77 2.65
C ALA A 38 4.40 -1.60 1.13
N VAL A 39 3.71 -2.43 0.33
CA VAL A 39 3.69 -2.25 -1.14
C VAL A 39 2.78 -1.08 -1.53
N ALA A 40 1.65 -0.91 -0.84
CA ALA A 40 0.72 0.19 -1.11
C ALA A 40 1.35 1.57 -0.88
N GLU A 41 2.14 1.72 0.18
CA GLU A 41 2.91 2.93 0.46
C GLU A 41 3.89 3.25 -0.69
N ARG A 42 4.57 2.25 -1.23
CA ARG A 42 5.47 2.45 -2.39
C ARG A 42 4.69 2.87 -3.63
N VAL A 43 3.54 2.25 -3.88
CA VAL A 43 2.65 2.62 -4.99
C VAL A 43 2.16 4.05 -4.82
N LEU A 44 1.71 4.42 -3.61
CA LEU A 44 1.26 5.78 -3.30
C LEU A 44 2.39 6.80 -3.50
N GLY A 45 3.62 6.47 -3.08
CA GLY A 45 4.78 7.33 -3.31
C GLY A 45 5.18 7.47 -4.78
N GLY A 46 4.91 6.48 -5.62
CA GLY A 46 5.30 6.50 -7.05
C GLY A 46 4.21 6.98 -8.01
N GLN A 47 2.96 6.62 -7.78
CA GLN A 47 1.80 6.92 -8.64
C GLN A 47 0.84 7.95 -8.02
N GLY A 48 0.97 8.24 -6.73
CA GLY A 48 -0.02 9.03 -6.00
C GLY A 48 -1.33 8.26 -5.79
N PRO A 49 -2.36 8.94 -5.23
CA PRO A 49 -3.65 8.34 -4.90
C PRO A 49 -4.44 7.89 -6.14
N GLY A 50 -4.02 8.31 -7.34
CA GLY A 50 -4.59 7.86 -8.62
C GLY A 50 -4.47 6.36 -8.88
N ALA A 51 -3.59 5.65 -8.17
CA ALA A 51 -3.53 4.19 -8.20
C ALA A 51 -4.81 3.49 -7.69
N TRP A 52 -5.63 4.21 -6.90
CA TRP A 52 -6.94 3.74 -6.43
C TRP A 52 -8.04 4.77 -6.72
N PRO A 53 -8.47 4.92 -7.98
CA PRO A 53 -9.35 6.02 -8.38
C PRO A 53 -10.75 5.96 -7.76
N VAL A 54 -11.23 4.76 -7.39
CA VAL A 54 -12.58 4.57 -6.83
C VAL A 54 -12.55 4.45 -5.31
N CYS A 55 -11.64 3.64 -4.77
CA CYS A 55 -11.57 3.39 -3.33
C CYS A 55 -10.69 4.41 -2.59
N GLY A 56 -9.67 4.97 -3.23
CA GLY A 56 -8.74 5.91 -2.62
C GLY A 56 -9.42 7.17 -2.11
N PRO A 57 -10.21 7.88 -2.93
CA PRO A 57 -10.98 9.05 -2.47
C PRO A 57 -11.96 8.72 -1.34
N ARG A 58 -12.64 7.56 -1.40
CA ARG A 58 -13.55 7.12 -0.32
C ARG A 58 -12.82 6.80 0.99
N ALA A 59 -11.58 6.33 0.89
CA ALA A 59 -10.71 6.02 2.02
C ALA A 59 -9.89 7.24 2.48
N GLY A 60 -10.06 8.42 1.87
CA GLY A 60 -9.28 9.61 2.21
C GLY A 60 -7.81 9.55 1.81
N LEU A 61 -7.43 8.67 0.87
CA LEU A 61 -6.06 8.63 0.33
C LEU A 61 -5.78 9.92 -0.45
N THR A 62 -4.93 10.77 0.11
CA THR A 62 -4.41 11.98 -0.53
C THR A 62 -2.94 11.77 -0.92
N HIS A 63 -2.35 12.66 -1.72
CA HIS A 63 -0.92 12.65 -2.12
C HIS A 63 0.09 12.73 -0.95
N ALA A 64 -0.34 12.53 0.30
CA ALA A 64 0.55 12.53 1.43
C ALA A 64 1.47 11.30 1.39
N HIS A 65 2.73 11.54 1.05
CA HIS A 65 3.84 10.73 1.53
C HIS A 65 4.93 11.68 2.07
N PRO A 66 5.64 11.34 3.17
CA PRO A 66 5.93 9.97 3.62
C PRO A 66 5.61 9.67 5.11
N ALA A 67 5.47 8.38 5.42
CA ALA A 67 6.05 7.74 6.60
C ALA A 67 6.04 8.51 7.95
N GLN A 68 4.93 9.08 8.38
CA GLN A 68 4.75 9.58 9.74
C GLN A 68 3.43 9.12 10.32
N ALA A 69 3.35 7.82 10.61
CA ALA A 69 2.41 7.28 11.58
C ALA A 69 3.12 6.33 12.55
N HIS A 70 4.29 6.74 13.03
CA HIS A 70 4.82 6.29 14.32
C HIS A 70 5.26 7.54 15.08
N PRO A 71 4.51 8.04 16.09
CA PRO A 71 5.15 8.79 17.16
C PRO A 71 5.93 7.78 17.99
N ALA A 72 7.12 7.40 17.52
CA ALA A 72 8.10 6.75 18.37
C ALA A 72 8.62 7.82 19.35
N GLN A 73 7.98 7.88 20.51
CA GLN A 73 8.57 8.29 21.79
C GLN A 73 9.25 9.66 21.82
N THR A 74 8.47 10.72 22.07
CA THR A 74 9.01 11.86 22.83
C THR A 74 9.11 11.43 24.29
N ARG A 75 10.27 10.88 24.67
CA ARG A 75 10.72 10.93 26.06
C ARG A 75 12.07 11.64 26.09
N ALA A 76 12.03 12.96 25.96
CA ALA A 76 13.09 13.82 26.45
C ALA A 76 12.82 14.08 27.94
N ALA A 77 13.47 13.29 28.80
CA ALA A 77 13.86 13.79 30.09
C ALA A 77 15.06 14.71 29.83
N GLN A 78 14.96 15.99 30.21
CA GLN A 78 15.98 16.80 30.91
C GLN A 78 15.27 18.00 31.52
#